data_AF-A0A955QEJ2-F1
#
_entry.id   AF-A0A955QEJ2-F1
#
_cell.length_a   1.000
_cell.length_b   1.000
_cell.length_c   1.000
_cell.angle_alpha   90.00
_cell.angle_beta   90.00
_cell.angle_gamma   90.00
#
_symmetry.space_group_name_H-M   'P 1'
#
loop_
_entity.id
_entity.type
_entity.pdbx_description
1 polymer ?
#
loop_
_entity_poly.entity_id
_entity_poly.type
_entity_poly.pdbx_seq_one_letter_code
_entity_poly.pdbx_strand_id
1 'polypeptide(L)'
;MDHYVFKTTTRFFSFLLIISILFMGNSCMKNIGKHVGEKVQVALKDMEDTLDNGIARLEVNSSDWQAVLSDTSESLSGELRETVRADVDQLLQRGLGASGSEILCVVDSVPKRMLNGLKAIKAKLQKKDVPLVNPTLCQSVPDKIDLNNAPQTRNVITFYGYDILDSSRLSARLQKDDGTTISLVNRVQRVTDYQFSVNLSDTADPILSQHFQLTVNFEDTNQTKVLSELPILQAQVKQPEEKVITTTPPPLSYMPKHTGGDREYKRNGPHVTVGVKVHHDKTKAYIDICMRAIETKEDWTEARGCKEPKEFYTAPPGWHIVGLTGNLGKGTLEFKQPRWCTALPEIMCPKRWMIEDPIIDYVDVDTSDDDHFEAIGKFVITGDTSGDDAGVKTQVKIENWRPYKITIREN
;
A
#
# COMPACT_ATOMS: atom_id res chain seq x y z
N MET A 1 -80.57 12.74 -72.31
CA MET A 1 -79.71 13.89 -72.59
C MET A 1 -78.29 13.38 -72.61
N ASP A 2 -77.96 12.61 -73.64
CA ASP A 2 -77.48 13.05 -74.98
C ASP A 2 -75.95 12.91 -74.98
N HIS A 3 -75.46 11.83 -75.58
CA HIS A 3 -74.93 11.82 -76.96
C HIS A 3 -73.65 12.65 -77.09
N TYR A 4 -72.49 12.00 -77.21
CA TYR A 4 -71.87 11.78 -78.52
C TYR A 4 -70.67 10.82 -78.47
N VAL A 5 -70.64 9.99 -79.50
CA VAL A 5 -69.64 9.00 -79.90
C VAL A 5 -68.72 9.68 -80.92
N PHE A 6 -67.39 9.44 -80.92
CA PHE A 6 -66.62 9.00 -82.11
C PHE A 6 -65.08 8.97 -81.94
N LYS A 7 -64.52 7.80 -82.33
CA LYS A 7 -63.33 7.62 -83.21
C LYS A 7 -61.94 7.99 -82.68
N THR A 8 -60.84 7.30 -82.96
CA THR A 8 -60.55 6.00 -83.62
C THR A 8 -59.05 5.74 -83.43
N THR A 9 -58.68 4.51 -83.11
CA THR A 9 -57.55 3.76 -83.70
C THR A 9 -56.28 4.53 -84.11
N THR A 10 -55.39 4.82 -83.17
CA THR A 10 -53.95 5.08 -83.49
C THR A 10 -53.01 4.77 -82.32
N ARG A 11 -53.37 3.81 -81.44
CA ARG A 11 -52.55 3.49 -80.25
C ARG A 11 -52.03 2.04 -80.18
N PHE A 12 -52.41 1.17 -81.11
CA PHE A 12 -52.00 -0.24 -81.04
C PHE A 12 -50.66 -0.55 -81.73
N PHE A 13 -50.17 0.31 -82.64
CA PHE A 13 -48.88 0.10 -83.31
C PHE A 13 -47.67 0.73 -82.59
N SER A 14 -47.88 1.63 -81.63
CA SER A 14 -46.78 2.23 -80.86
C SER A 14 -46.38 1.43 -79.62
N PHE A 15 -47.24 0.50 -79.15
CA PHE A 15 -46.96 -0.32 -77.96
C PHE A 15 -46.20 -1.61 -78.28
N LEU A 16 -46.30 -2.13 -79.52
CA LEU A 16 -45.56 -3.31 -79.96
C LEU A 16 -44.10 -3.00 -80.33
N LEU A 17 -43.79 -1.78 -80.78
CA LEU A 17 -42.40 -1.37 -81.07
C LEU A 17 -41.56 -1.17 -79.78
N ILE A 18 -42.19 -0.73 -78.68
CA ILE A 18 -41.51 -0.52 -77.39
C ILE A 18 -41.22 -1.86 -76.68
N ILE A 19 -42.09 -2.87 -76.86
CA ILE A 19 -41.86 -4.21 -76.29
C ILE A 19 -40.74 -4.94 -77.04
N SER A 20 -40.58 -4.77 -78.35
CA SER A 20 -39.45 -5.36 -79.09
C SER A 20 -38.09 -4.74 -78.73
N ILE A 21 -38.05 -3.45 -78.37
CA ILE A 21 -36.83 -2.78 -77.90
C ILE A 21 -36.46 -3.23 -76.47
N LEU A 22 -37.44 -3.58 -75.63
CA LEU A 22 -37.19 -4.14 -74.29
C LEU A 22 -36.71 -5.60 -74.31
N PHE A 23 -37.04 -6.40 -75.32
CA PHE A 23 -36.57 -7.79 -75.42
C PHE A 23 -35.22 -7.97 -76.14
N MET A 24 -34.79 -7.02 -76.97
CA MET A 24 -33.42 -7.04 -77.55
C MET A 24 -32.32 -6.59 -76.56
N GLY A 25 -32.68 -5.92 -75.46
CA GLY A 25 -31.74 -5.50 -74.40
C GLY A 25 -31.23 -6.62 -73.49
N ASN A 26 -31.92 -7.77 -73.43
CA ASN A 26 -31.59 -8.82 -72.45
C ASN A 26 -30.39 -9.71 -72.83
N SER A 27 -29.97 -9.72 -74.10
CA SER A 27 -28.80 -10.53 -74.52
C SER A 27 -27.48 -9.75 -74.41
N CYS A 28 -27.48 -8.45 -74.74
CA CYS A 28 -26.30 -7.59 -74.53
C CYS A 28 -26.04 -7.33 -73.04
N MET A 29 -27.06 -7.14 -72.21
CA MET A 29 -26.85 -6.95 -70.77
C MET A 29 -26.36 -8.22 -70.05
N LYS A 30 -26.72 -9.43 -70.53
CA LYS A 30 -26.17 -10.68 -69.99
C LYS A 30 -24.67 -10.85 -70.25
N ASN A 31 -24.20 -10.50 -71.44
CA ASN A 31 -22.78 -10.58 -71.79
C ASN A 31 -21.95 -9.47 -71.13
N ILE A 32 -22.49 -8.25 -71.02
CA ILE A 32 -21.84 -7.16 -70.28
C ILE A 32 -21.76 -7.52 -68.79
N GLY A 33 -22.85 -8.02 -68.19
CA GLY A 33 -22.87 -8.46 -66.79
C GLY A 33 -21.88 -9.59 -66.48
N LYS A 34 -21.73 -10.56 -67.40
CA LYS A 34 -20.75 -11.65 -67.25
C LYS A 34 -19.31 -11.13 -67.34
N HIS A 35 -19.02 -10.25 -68.30
CA HIS A 35 -17.67 -9.73 -68.50
C HIS A 35 -17.25 -8.72 -67.43
N VAL A 36 -18.18 -7.90 -66.93
CA VAL A 36 -17.96 -7.01 -65.78
C VAL A 36 -17.78 -7.83 -64.50
N GLY A 37 -18.61 -8.86 -64.29
CA GLY A 37 -18.48 -9.75 -63.14
C GLY A 37 -17.13 -10.46 -63.09
N GLU A 38 -16.66 -10.99 -64.23
CA GLU A 38 -15.35 -11.65 -64.34
C GLU A 38 -14.19 -10.69 -64.05
N LYS A 39 -14.21 -9.48 -64.61
CA LYS A 39 -13.18 -8.46 -64.33
C LYS A 39 -13.15 -8.03 -62.86
N VAL A 40 -14.32 -7.88 -62.22
CA VAL A 40 -14.42 -7.54 -60.79
C VAL A 40 -13.87 -8.66 -59.93
N GLN A 41 -14.17 -9.92 -60.24
CA GLN A 41 -13.65 -11.08 -59.49
C GLN A 41 -12.12 -11.20 -59.61
N VAL A 42 -11.56 -10.99 -60.81
CA VAL A 42 -10.11 -10.96 -61.01
C VAL A 42 -9.46 -9.83 -60.21
N ALA A 43 -10.06 -8.63 -60.23
CA ALA A 43 -9.55 -7.50 -59.45
C ALA A 43 -9.61 -7.74 -57.94
N LEU A 44 -10.69 -8.34 -57.43
CA LEU A 44 -10.84 -8.70 -56.03
C LEU A 44 -9.80 -9.73 -55.59
N LYS A 45 -9.58 -10.77 -56.40
CA LYS A 45 -8.58 -11.80 -56.14
C LYS A 45 -7.17 -11.23 -56.10
N ASP A 46 -6.83 -10.37 -57.06
CA ASP A 46 -5.50 -9.74 -57.10
C ASP A 46 -5.25 -8.83 -55.87
N MET A 47 -6.28 -8.11 -55.40
CA MET A 47 -6.19 -7.35 -54.15
C MET A 47 -6.00 -8.25 -52.93
N GLU A 48 -6.71 -9.39 -52.87
CA GLU A 48 -6.52 -10.37 -51.79
C GLU A 48 -5.11 -10.96 -51.80
N ASP A 49 -4.61 -11.38 -52.96
CA ASP A 49 -3.26 -11.94 -53.13
C ASP A 49 -2.19 -10.91 -52.73
N THR A 50 -2.40 -9.62 -53.06
CA THR A 50 -1.52 -8.52 -52.65
C THR A 50 -1.48 -8.34 -51.13
N LEU A 51 -2.65 -8.37 -50.46
CA LEU A 51 -2.72 -8.27 -49.01
C LEU A 51 -2.12 -9.50 -48.32
N ASP A 52 -2.32 -10.70 -48.86
CA ASP A 52 -1.74 -11.94 -48.33
C ASP A 52 -0.21 -11.94 -48.41
N ASN A 53 0.35 -11.44 -49.51
CA ASN A 53 1.79 -11.26 -49.63
C ASN A 53 2.33 -10.27 -48.59
N GLY A 54 1.63 -9.14 -48.36
CA GLY A 54 2.00 -8.18 -47.32
C GLY A 54 1.95 -8.80 -45.91
N ILE A 55 0.89 -9.54 -45.60
CA ILE A 55 0.72 -10.27 -44.34
C ILE A 55 1.85 -11.28 -44.13
N ALA A 56 2.12 -12.13 -45.11
CA ALA A 56 3.18 -13.14 -45.02
C ALA A 56 4.57 -12.51 -44.83
N ARG A 57 4.85 -11.39 -45.51
CA ARG A 57 6.11 -10.66 -45.33
C ARG A 57 6.26 -10.09 -43.92
N LEU A 58 5.21 -9.53 -43.32
CA LEU A 58 5.23 -9.04 -41.94
C LEU A 58 5.39 -10.17 -40.92
N GLU A 59 4.88 -11.37 -41.21
CA GLU A 59 5.05 -12.54 -40.35
C GLU A 59 6.49 -13.07 -40.37
N VAL A 60 7.20 -12.95 -41.50
CA VAL A 60 8.60 -13.39 -41.64
C VAL A 60 9.60 -12.32 -41.21
N ASN A 61 9.39 -11.06 -41.60
CA ASN A 61 10.31 -9.96 -41.34
C ASN A 61 9.54 -8.72 -40.87
N SER A 62 9.15 -8.76 -39.61
CA SER A 62 8.35 -7.74 -38.95
C SER A 62 9.08 -6.40 -38.79
N SER A 63 10.42 -6.40 -38.81
CA SER A 63 11.25 -5.20 -38.64
C SER A 63 11.13 -4.21 -39.81
N ASP A 64 10.87 -4.70 -41.03
CA ASP A 64 10.77 -3.90 -42.26
C ASP A 64 9.32 -3.47 -42.58
N TRP A 65 8.48 -3.33 -41.56
CA TRP A 65 7.04 -3.10 -41.74
C TRP A 65 6.71 -1.88 -42.62
N GLN A 66 7.49 -0.81 -42.54
CA GLN A 66 7.30 0.40 -43.35
C GLN A 66 7.44 0.09 -44.84
N ALA A 67 8.52 -0.63 -45.21
CA ALA A 67 8.77 -1.03 -46.58
C ALA A 67 7.69 -2.01 -47.06
N VAL A 68 7.32 -3.00 -46.24
CA VAL A 68 6.26 -3.96 -46.60
C VAL A 68 4.93 -3.27 -46.88
N LEU A 69 4.52 -2.30 -46.05
CA LEU A 69 3.27 -1.55 -46.24
C LEU A 69 3.34 -0.61 -47.45
N SER A 70 4.47 0.06 -47.67
CA SER A 70 4.69 0.90 -48.86
C SER A 70 4.56 0.07 -50.14
N ASP A 71 5.26 -1.07 -50.22
CA ASP A 71 5.21 -1.98 -51.36
C ASP A 71 3.79 -2.54 -51.59
N THR A 72 3.07 -2.85 -50.50
CA THR A 72 1.68 -3.33 -50.54
C THR A 72 0.77 -2.25 -51.12
N SER A 73 0.91 -0.99 -50.68
CA SER A 73 0.14 0.15 -51.20
C SER A 73 0.43 0.42 -52.68
N GLU A 74 1.69 0.38 -53.09
CA GLU A 74 2.11 0.58 -54.49
C GLU A 74 1.59 -0.52 -55.42
N SER A 75 1.58 -1.77 -54.95
CA SER A 75 1.07 -2.93 -55.70
C SER A 75 -0.44 -2.88 -55.92
N LEU A 76 -1.19 -2.15 -55.07
CA LEU A 76 -2.62 -1.88 -55.21
C LEU A 76 -2.87 -0.74 -56.23
N SER A 77 -2.54 -0.96 -57.51
CA SER A 77 -2.75 0.01 -58.60
C SER A 77 -4.05 -0.20 -59.39
N GLY A 78 -4.73 0.89 -59.77
CA GLY A 78 -5.97 0.91 -60.58
C GLY A 78 -7.21 1.44 -59.85
N GLU A 79 -8.21 1.93 -60.60
CA GLU A 79 -9.41 2.61 -60.05
C GLU A 79 -10.19 1.78 -59.01
N LEU A 80 -10.31 0.46 -59.22
CA LEU A 80 -11.03 -0.42 -58.28
C LEU A 80 -10.28 -0.65 -56.95
N ARG A 81 -9.03 -0.19 -56.83
CA ARG A 81 -8.13 -0.48 -55.69
C ARG A 81 -7.89 0.72 -54.79
N GLU A 82 -8.31 1.92 -55.19
CA GLU A 82 -8.06 3.16 -54.46
C GLU A 82 -8.56 3.12 -53.01
N THR A 83 -9.70 2.48 -52.76
CA THR A 83 -10.24 2.34 -51.39
C THR A 83 -9.34 1.46 -50.51
N VAL A 84 -8.88 0.31 -51.01
CA VAL A 84 -8.01 -0.60 -50.24
C VAL A 84 -6.64 0.04 -50.03
N ARG A 85 -6.13 0.71 -51.07
CA ARG A 85 -4.89 1.48 -50.99
C ARG A 85 -4.97 2.58 -49.92
N ALA A 86 -6.05 3.36 -49.91
CA ALA A 86 -6.26 4.40 -48.89
C ALA A 86 -6.32 3.83 -47.46
N ASP A 87 -6.94 2.66 -47.28
CA ASP A 87 -6.95 1.97 -45.99
C ASP A 87 -5.52 1.53 -45.56
N VAL A 88 -4.70 1.03 -46.50
CA VAL A 88 -3.29 0.65 -46.26
C VAL A 88 -2.42 1.89 -45.96
N ASP A 89 -2.59 2.98 -46.69
CA ASP A 89 -1.90 4.24 -46.46
C ASP A 89 -2.26 4.82 -45.08
N GLN A 90 -3.54 4.75 -44.69
CA GLN A 90 -3.97 5.16 -43.37
C GLN A 90 -3.34 4.30 -42.26
N LEU A 91 -3.20 2.99 -42.49
CA LEU A 91 -2.53 2.08 -41.56
C LEU A 91 -1.04 2.45 -41.40
N LEU A 92 -0.35 2.72 -42.50
CA LEU A 92 1.05 3.18 -42.51
C LEU A 92 1.20 4.48 -41.71
N GLN A 93 0.36 5.49 -41.96
CA GLN A 93 0.38 6.76 -41.24
C GLN A 93 0.14 6.59 -39.73
N ARG A 94 -0.79 5.69 -39.35
CA ARG A 94 -1.02 5.35 -37.92
C ARG A 94 0.19 4.65 -37.28
N GLY A 95 0.91 3.82 -38.04
CA GLY A 95 2.16 3.19 -37.60
C GLY A 95 3.26 4.22 -37.34
N LEU A 96 3.41 5.20 -38.25
CA LEU A 96 4.36 6.30 -38.07
C LEU A 96 3.99 7.16 -36.84
N GLY A 97 2.71 7.52 -36.68
CA GLY A 97 2.24 8.25 -35.50
C GLY A 97 2.46 7.50 -34.19
N ALA A 98 2.29 6.17 -34.19
CA ALA A 98 2.63 5.32 -33.05
C ALA A 98 4.13 5.40 -32.72
N SER A 99 5.00 5.32 -33.72
CA SER A 99 6.45 5.38 -33.50
C SER A 99 6.97 6.72 -32.96
N GLY A 100 6.24 7.82 -33.19
CA GLY A 100 6.58 9.14 -32.68
C GLY A 100 6.08 9.44 -31.25
N SER A 101 5.33 8.54 -30.62
CA SER A 101 4.55 8.84 -29.40
C SER A 101 5.31 8.71 -28.06
N GLU A 102 6.65 8.57 -28.04
CA GLU A 102 7.48 8.32 -26.84
C GLU A 102 7.06 7.10 -25.98
N ILE A 103 6.10 6.28 -26.44
CA ILE A 103 5.66 5.09 -25.71
C ILE A 103 6.75 4.02 -25.82
N LEU A 104 7.26 3.54 -24.69
CA LEU A 104 8.44 2.68 -24.61
C LEU A 104 8.31 1.31 -25.32
N CYS A 105 7.11 0.85 -25.67
CA CYS A 105 6.85 -0.45 -26.30
C CYS A 105 6.80 -0.43 -27.84
N VAL A 106 7.09 0.70 -28.49
CA VAL A 106 6.96 0.89 -29.96
C VAL A 106 7.66 -0.21 -30.75
N VAL A 107 8.88 -0.57 -30.36
CA VAL A 107 9.78 -1.42 -31.17
C VAL A 107 9.16 -2.79 -31.46
N ASP A 108 8.51 -3.40 -30.47
CA ASP A 108 7.95 -4.76 -30.61
C ASP A 108 6.47 -4.78 -31.04
N SER A 109 5.74 -3.68 -30.83
CA SER A 109 4.29 -3.65 -30.99
C SER A 109 3.83 -3.13 -32.37
N VAL A 110 4.61 -2.26 -33.01
CA VAL A 110 4.24 -1.69 -34.31
C VAL A 110 4.10 -2.75 -35.40
N PRO A 111 5.02 -3.71 -35.58
CA PRO A 111 4.85 -4.72 -36.63
C PRO A 111 3.60 -5.59 -36.45
N LYS A 112 3.30 -5.97 -35.19
CA LYS A 112 2.09 -6.72 -34.87
C LYS A 112 0.82 -5.93 -35.16
N ARG A 113 0.82 -4.63 -34.86
CA ARG A 113 -0.26 -3.71 -35.21
C ARG A 113 -0.46 -3.63 -36.73
N MET A 114 0.63 -3.51 -37.50
CA MET A 114 0.58 -3.49 -38.96
C MET A 114 0.01 -4.80 -39.53
N LEU A 115 0.46 -5.94 -38.99
CA LEU A 115 -0.05 -7.26 -39.36
C LEU A 115 -1.56 -7.38 -39.11
N ASN A 116 -2.02 -6.99 -37.92
CA ASN A 116 -3.44 -7.02 -37.58
C ASN A 116 -4.26 -6.05 -38.44
N GLY A 117 -3.71 -4.88 -38.75
CA GLY A 117 -4.32 -3.90 -39.64
C GLY A 117 -4.54 -4.45 -41.05
N LEU A 118 -3.53 -5.10 -41.65
CA LEU A 118 -3.68 -5.74 -42.96
C LEU A 118 -4.73 -6.87 -42.93
N LYS A 119 -4.74 -7.68 -41.86
CA LYS A 119 -5.77 -8.72 -41.65
C LYS A 119 -7.18 -8.12 -41.57
N ALA A 120 -7.35 -6.97 -40.91
CA ALA A 120 -8.62 -6.26 -40.82
C ALA A 120 -9.06 -5.70 -42.19
N ILE A 121 -8.14 -5.11 -42.95
CA ILE A 121 -8.40 -4.61 -44.32
C ILE A 121 -8.83 -5.76 -45.23
N LYS A 122 -8.13 -6.90 -45.18
CA LYS A 122 -8.50 -8.11 -45.92
C LYS A 122 -9.90 -8.62 -45.54
N ALA A 123 -10.22 -8.68 -44.25
CA ALA A 123 -11.55 -9.11 -43.81
C ALA A 123 -12.67 -8.20 -44.32
N LYS A 124 -12.46 -6.88 -44.28
CA LYS A 124 -13.38 -5.87 -44.83
C LYS A 124 -13.57 -6.04 -46.34
N LEU A 125 -12.49 -6.26 -47.08
CA LEU A 125 -12.53 -6.55 -48.51
C LEU A 125 -13.37 -7.81 -48.81
N GLN A 126 -13.24 -8.84 -47.99
CA GLN A 126 -13.99 -10.10 -48.12
C GLN A 126 -15.42 -10.03 -47.58
N LYS A 127 -15.85 -8.89 -47.02
CA LYS A 127 -17.13 -8.75 -46.30
C LYS A 127 -17.30 -9.79 -45.18
N LYS A 128 -16.19 -10.17 -44.55
CA LYS A 128 -16.17 -11.02 -43.35
C LYS A 128 -16.12 -10.16 -42.11
N ASP A 129 -16.40 -10.76 -40.97
CA ASP A 129 -16.24 -10.10 -39.68
C ASP A 129 -14.78 -9.67 -39.51
N VAL A 130 -14.60 -8.38 -39.19
CA VAL A 130 -13.28 -7.81 -38.95
C VAL A 130 -12.74 -8.39 -37.64
N PRO A 131 -11.53 -8.98 -37.63
CA PRO A 131 -10.93 -9.51 -36.41
C PRO A 131 -10.85 -8.43 -35.33
N LEU A 132 -11.22 -8.78 -34.10
CA LEU A 132 -11.09 -7.88 -32.96
C LEU A 132 -9.61 -7.57 -32.72
N VAL A 133 -9.28 -6.28 -32.70
CA VAL A 133 -7.91 -5.83 -32.41
C VAL A 133 -7.78 -5.65 -30.90
N ASN A 134 -6.94 -6.49 -30.28
CA ASN A 134 -6.67 -6.41 -28.84
C ASN A 134 -5.75 -5.22 -28.54
N PRO A 135 -6.11 -4.34 -27.59
CA PRO A 135 -5.23 -3.26 -27.18
C PRO A 135 -3.96 -3.80 -26.55
N THR A 136 -2.88 -3.03 -26.67
CA THR A 136 -1.59 -3.31 -26.02
C THR A 136 -1.28 -2.15 -25.09
N LEU A 137 -1.08 -2.43 -23.80
CA LEU A 137 -0.68 -1.43 -22.81
C LEU A 137 0.81 -1.53 -22.55
N CYS A 138 1.44 -0.38 -22.41
CA CYS A 138 2.89 -0.27 -22.41
C CYS A 138 3.42 0.34 -21.13
N GLN A 139 2.70 1.34 -20.63
CA GLN A 139 3.03 1.99 -19.37
C GLN A 139 1.77 2.52 -18.70
N SER A 140 1.87 2.70 -17.38
CA SER A 140 0.88 3.40 -16.58
C SER A 140 1.57 4.47 -15.74
N VAL A 141 0.87 5.57 -15.49
CA VAL A 141 1.33 6.69 -14.68
C VAL A 141 0.23 7.05 -13.68
N PRO A 142 0.45 6.88 -12.36
CA PRO A 142 1.60 6.19 -11.76
C PRO A 142 1.62 4.69 -12.10
N ASP A 143 2.77 4.03 -11.90
CA ASP A 143 2.97 2.59 -12.11
C ASP A 143 2.48 1.72 -10.93
N LYS A 144 2.09 2.38 -9.84
CA LYS A 144 1.54 1.80 -8.61
C LYS A 144 0.66 2.82 -7.89
N ILE A 145 -0.21 2.34 -7.02
CA ILE A 145 -1.06 3.18 -6.17
C ILE A 145 -0.46 3.17 -4.76
N ASP A 146 0.25 4.24 -4.38
CA ASP A 146 0.90 4.32 -3.07
C ASP A 146 0.05 5.13 -2.07
N LEU A 147 -0.55 4.45 -1.10
CA LEU A 147 -1.42 5.09 -0.10
C LEU A 147 -0.68 6.02 0.87
N ASN A 148 0.65 6.04 0.86
CA ASN A 148 1.45 7.05 1.57
C ASN A 148 1.47 8.40 0.86
N ASN A 149 1.14 8.43 -0.44
CA ASN A 149 1.05 9.65 -1.21
C ASN A 149 -0.34 10.29 -1.11
N ALA A 150 -0.36 11.60 -1.27
CA ALA A 150 -1.59 12.38 -1.21
C ALA A 150 -2.57 11.96 -2.33
N PRO A 151 -3.90 11.92 -2.08
CA PRO A 151 -4.87 11.39 -3.04
C PRO A 151 -4.75 11.98 -4.46
N GLN A 152 -4.50 13.28 -4.58
CA GLN A 152 -4.37 13.98 -5.87
C GLN A 152 -3.26 13.45 -6.77
N THR A 153 -2.24 12.77 -6.23
CA THR A 153 -1.14 12.22 -7.04
C THR A 153 -1.36 10.76 -7.46
N ARG A 154 -2.40 10.10 -6.94
CA ARG A 154 -2.69 8.66 -7.18
C ARG A 154 -4.11 8.36 -7.64
N ASN A 155 -5.01 9.35 -7.61
CA ASN A 155 -6.42 9.15 -7.93
C ASN A 155 -6.69 9.02 -9.43
N VAL A 156 -5.77 9.41 -10.31
CA VAL A 156 -5.94 9.23 -11.76
C VAL A 156 -4.77 8.43 -12.27
N ILE A 157 -5.05 7.22 -12.75
CA ILE A 157 -4.05 6.36 -13.38
C ILE A 157 -4.23 6.50 -14.87
N THR A 158 -3.21 6.99 -15.55
CA THR A 158 -3.19 7.12 -17.00
C THR A 158 -2.43 5.97 -17.62
N PHE A 159 -3.06 5.26 -18.55
CA PHE A 159 -2.45 4.17 -19.30
C PHE A 159 -2.13 4.65 -20.70
N TYR A 160 -0.94 4.26 -21.18
CA TYR A 160 -0.50 4.53 -22.53
C TYR A 160 -0.26 3.22 -23.27
N GLY A 161 -0.65 3.19 -24.53
CA GLY A 161 -0.62 1.99 -25.34
C GLY A 161 -1.08 2.24 -26.76
N TYR A 162 -1.56 1.17 -27.39
CA TYR A 162 -1.99 1.13 -28.78
C TYR A 162 -3.29 0.36 -28.93
N ASP A 163 -4.02 0.70 -30.00
CA ASP A 163 -5.26 0.02 -30.40
C ASP A 163 -6.36 0.08 -29.33
N ILE A 164 -6.39 1.18 -28.57
CA ILE A 164 -7.44 1.50 -27.61
C ILE A 164 -8.61 2.08 -28.41
N LEU A 165 -9.26 1.26 -29.23
CA LEU A 165 -10.31 1.70 -30.15
C LEU A 165 -11.71 1.61 -29.53
N ASP A 166 -11.98 0.54 -28.77
CA ASP A 166 -13.28 0.25 -28.17
C ASP A 166 -13.17 0.29 -26.64
N SER A 167 -13.49 1.45 -26.06
CA SER A 167 -13.45 1.64 -24.60
C SER A 167 -14.60 0.95 -23.88
N SER A 168 -15.66 0.51 -24.58
CA SER A 168 -16.77 -0.20 -23.95
C SER A 168 -16.38 -1.59 -23.47
N ARG A 169 -15.30 -2.15 -24.05
CA ARG A 169 -14.69 -3.43 -23.68
C ARG A 169 -13.62 -3.32 -22.61
N LEU A 170 -13.23 -2.10 -22.24
CA LEU A 170 -12.27 -1.89 -21.16
C LEU A 170 -12.98 -1.89 -19.82
N SER A 171 -12.45 -2.64 -18.86
CA SER A 171 -12.92 -2.61 -17.49
C SER A 171 -11.76 -2.57 -16.52
N ALA A 172 -11.93 -1.82 -15.43
CA ALA A 172 -11.00 -1.79 -14.32
C ALA A 172 -11.65 -2.43 -13.08
N ARG A 173 -10.86 -3.13 -12.28
CA ARG A 173 -11.32 -3.79 -11.05
C ARG A 173 -10.27 -3.65 -9.95
N LEU A 174 -10.72 -3.45 -8.72
CA LEU A 174 -9.87 -3.60 -7.53
C LEU A 174 -9.98 -5.03 -7.03
N GLN A 175 -8.87 -5.63 -6.61
CA GLN A 175 -8.82 -7.02 -6.15
C GLN A 175 -8.33 -7.12 -4.70
N LYS A 176 -9.03 -7.96 -3.91
CA LYS A 176 -8.66 -8.34 -2.54
C LYS A 176 -7.93 -9.68 -2.51
N ASP A 177 -7.21 -9.93 -1.42
CA ASP A 177 -6.43 -11.17 -1.21
C ASP A 177 -7.28 -12.44 -1.26
N ASP A 178 -8.57 -12.34 -0.90
CA ASP A 178 -9.54 -13.45 -0.96
C ASP A 178 -10.11 -13.71 -2.37
N GLY A 179 -9.63 -12.97 -3.38
CA GLY A 179 -10.08 -13.05 -4.77
C GLY A 179 -11.36 -12.26 -5.07
N THR A 180 -11.99 -11.61 -4.08
CA THR A 180 -13.13 -10.73 -4.34
C THR A 180 -12.70 -9.48 -5.09
N THR A 181 -13.60 -8.96 -5.93
CA THR A 181 -13.31 -7.79 -6.77
C THR A 181 -14.40 -6.73 -6.71
N ILE A 182 -14.01 -5.47 -6.85
CA ILE A 182 -14.91 -4.34 -7.03
C ILE A 182 -14.75 -3.78 -8.44
N SER A 183 -15.86 -3.68 -9.17
CA SER A 183 -15.88 -3.13 -10.52
C SER A 183 -15.75 -1.61 -10.53
N LEU A 184 -14.91 -1.09 -11.42
CA LEU A 184 -14.69 0.34 -11.70
C LEU A 184 -15.09 0.70 -13.14
N VAL A 185 -15.98 -0.07 -13.79
CA VAL A 185 -16.32 0.09 -15.22
C VAL A 185 -16.65 1.54 -15.61
N ASN A 186 -17.42 2.25 -14.79
CA ASN A 186 -17.83 3.64 -15.09
C ASN A 186 -16.71 4.68 -14.86
N ARG A 187 -15.50 4.25 -14.54
CA ARG A 187 -14.36 5.11 -14.22
C ARG A 187 -13.23 5.00 -15.24
N VAL A 188 -13.42 4.18 -16.27
CA VAL A 188 -12.50 4.09 -17.40
C VAL A 188 -12.89 5.13 -18.45
N GLN A 189 -11.98 6.05 -18.76
CA GLN A 189 -12.21 7.12 -19.72
C GLN A 189 -11.13 7.09 -20.80
N ARG A 190 -11.52 6.74 -22.02
CA ARG A 190 -10.64 6.81 -23.19
C ARG A 190 -10.43 8.26 -23.58
N VAL A 191 -9.17 8.65 -23.73
CA VAL A 191 -8.76 10.00 -24.16
C VAL A 191 -8.45 9.98 -25.65
N THR A 192 -7.65 9.01 -26.10
CA THR A 192 -7.25 8.82 -27.51
C THR A 192 -7.15 7.33 -27.87
N ASP A 193 -6.77 7.01 -29.10
CA ASP A 193 -6.39 5.64 -29.51
C ASP A 193 -5.14 5.10 -28.80
N TYR A 194 -4.43 5.98 -28.09
CA TYR A 194 -3.15 5.71 -27.45
C TYR A 194 -3.17 5.88 -25.93
N GLN A 195 -4.28 6.37 -25.38
CA GLN A 195 -4.36 6.77 -23.99
C GLN A 195 -5.77 6.63 -23.43
N PHE A 196 -5.87 6.07 -22.22
CA PHE A 196 -7.07 6.14 -21.40
C PHE A 196 -6.67 6.33 -19.93
N SER A 197 -7.65 6.66 -19.08
CA SER A 197 -7.43 6.82 -17.65
C SER A 197 -8.45 6.05 -16.82
N VAL A 198 -8.06 5.71 -15.59
CA VAL A 198 -8.93 5.16 -14.55
C VAL A 198 -9.00 6.15 -13.40
N ASN A 199 -10.20 6.63 -13.07
CA ASN A 199 -10.41 7.61 -12.00
C ASN A 199 -10.84 6.94 -10.68
N LEU A 200 -9.99 7.05 -9.67
CA LEU A 200 -10.18 6.58 -8.30
C LEU A 200 -10.58 7.69 -7.32
N SER A 201 -10.85 8.92 -7.77
CA SER A 201 -11.16 10.05 -6.88
C SER A 201 -12.35 9.80 -5.96
N ASP A 202 -13.34 9.04 -6.43
CA ASP A 202 -14.52 8.65 -5.65
C ASP A 202 -14.33 7.31 -4.91
N THR A 203 -13.08 6.81 -4.80
CA THR A 203 -12.76 5.63 -3.99
C THR A 203 -12.08 6.09 -2.71
N ALA A 204 -12.76 5.95 -1.58
CA ALA A 204 -12.20 6.30 -0.30
C ALA A 204 -11.00 5.40 0.06
N ASP A 205 -10.01 5.96 0.77
CA ASP A 205 -8.82 5.22 1.21
C ASP A 205 -9.12 3.94 2.01
N PRO A 206 -10.14 3.89 2.90
CA PRO A 206 -10.51 2.65 3.58
C PRO A 206 -10.96 1.53 2.64
N ILE A 207 -11.42 1.86 1.43
CA ILE A 207 -11.72 0.86 0.40
C ILE A 207 -10.41 0.44 -0.26
N LEU A 208 -9.57 1.37 -0.70
CA LEU A 208 -8.29 1.06 -1.35
C LEU A 208 -7.37 0.21 -0.44
N SER A 209 -7.37 0.47 0.87
CA SER A 209 -6.54 -0.27 1.83
C SER A 209 -6.98 -1.73 2.04
N GLN A 210 -8.16 -2.11 1.56
CA GLN A 210 -8.64 -3.51 1.58
C GLN A 210 -8.24 -4.29 0.33
N HIS A 211 -7.64 -3.64 -0.66
CA HIS A 211 -7.28 -4.22 -1.95
C HIS A 211 -5.77 -4.14 -2.14
N PHE A 212 -5.19 -5.11 -2.85
CA PHE A 212 -3.76 -5.16 -3.11
C PHE A 212 -3.40 -4.81 -4.55
N GLN A 213 -4.39 -4.77 -5.46
CA GLN A 213 -4.14 -4.59 -6.88
C GLN A 213 -5.31 -3.91 -7.61
N LEU A 214 -4.97 -3.06 -8.59
CA LEU A 214 -5.86 -2.58 -9.65
C LEU A 214 -5.55 -3.37 -10.92
N THR A 215 -6.57 -4.01 -11.49
CA THR A 215 -6.46 -4.80 -12.73
C THR A 215 -7.26 -4.14 -13.83
N VAL A 216 -6.64 -3.92 -14.99
CA VAL A 216 -7.31 -3.48 -16.21
C VAL A 216 -7.45 -4.66 -17.16
N ASN A 217 -8.66 -4.85 -17.66
CA ASN A 217 -9.06 -5.95 -18.51
C ASN A 217 -9.65 -5.45 -19.84
N PHE A 218 -9.56 -6.29 -20.86
CA PHE A 218 -10.25 -6.14 -22.13
C PHE A 218 -11.14 -7.35 -22.40
N GLU A 219 -12.39 -7.09 -22.77
CA GLU A 219 -13.36 -8.11 -23.13
C GLU A 219 -13.28 -8.47 -24.62
N ASP A 220 -12.69 -9.62 -24.89
CA ASP A 220 -12.71 -10.30 -26.18
C ASP A 220 -13.96 -11.18 -26.28
N THR A 221 -14.35 -11.55 -27.49
CA THR A 221 -15.57 -12.27 -27.88
C THR A 221 -15.89 -13.47 -26.99
N ASN A 222 -14.87 -14.17 -26.48
CA ASN A 222 -15.03 -15.37 -25.66
C ASN A 222 -14.18 -15.36 -24.37
N GLN A 223 -13.48 -14.26 -24.07
CA GLN A 223 -12.53 -14.23 -22.96
C GLN A 223 -12.28 -12.82 -22.44
N THR A 224 -12.05 -12.70 -21.14
CA THR A 224 -11.52 -11.48 -20.53
C THR A 224 -9.99 -11.60 -20.47
N LYS A 225 -9.28 -10.68 -21.11
CA LYS A 225 -7.82 -10.63 -21.10
C LYS A 225 -7.34 -9.55 -20.14
N VAL A 226 -6.46 -9.91 -19.22
CA VAL A 226 -5.74 -8.94 -18.37
C VAL A 226 -4.76 -8.15 -19.24
N LEU A 227 -4.86 -6.83 -19.21
CA LEU A 227 -3.96 -5.92 -19.91
C LEU A 227 -2.87 -5.35 -19.01
N SER A 228 -3.22 -5.03 -17.76
CA SER A 228 -2.29 -4.42 -16.82
C SER A 228 -2.74 -4.66 -15.38
N GLU A 229 -1.75 -4.68 -14.50
CA GLU A 229 -1.88 -4.96 -13.08
C GLU A 229 -1.00 -3.97 -12.32
N LEU A 230 -1.61 -3.14 -11.46
CA LEU A 230 -0.91 -2.14 -10.66
C LEU A 230 -1.03 -2.50 -9.18
N PRO A 231 0.08 -2.64 -8.45
CA PRO A 231 0.02 -2.91 -7.02
C PRO A 231 -0.48 -1.69 -6.24
N ILE A 232 -1.18 -1.95 -5.14
CA ILE A 232 -1.61 -0.97 -4.14
C ILE A 232 -0.69 -1.11 -2.93
N LEU A 233 0.18 -0.12 -2.70
CA LEU A 233 1.06 -0.09 -1.54
C LEU A 233 0.30 0.48 -0.35
N GLN A 234 0.21 -0.31 0.72
CA GLN A 234 -0.49 0.08 1.93
C GLN A 234 0.20 1.25 2.64
N ALA A 235 -0.60 2.12 3.26
CA ALA A 235 -0.07 3.20 4.06
C ALA A 235 0.75 2.61 5.21
N GLN A 236 1.99 3.04 5.35
CA GLN A 236 2.81 2.62 6.46
C GLN A 236 2.21 3.24 7.73
N VAL A 237 1.81 2.38 8.67
CA VAL A 237 1.48 2.83 10.02
C VAL A 237 2.76 3.47 10.54
N LYS A 238 2.77 4.80 10.66
CA LYS A 238 3.89 5.53 11.25
C LYS A 238 4.08 4.97 12.65
N GLN A 239 5.14 4.18 12.84
CA GLN A 239 5.43 3.61 14.14
C GLN A 239 5.70 4.78 15.10
N PRO A 240 5.11 4.77 16.31
CA PRO A 240 5.37 5.81 17.28
C PRO A 240 6.87 5.92 17.56
N GLU A 241 7.39 7.15 17.60
CA GLU A 241 8.82 7.38 17.88
C GLU A 241 9.13 6.96 19.32
N GLU A 242 10.20 6.20 19.54
CA GLU A 242 10.71 5.86 20.87
C GLU A 242 12.02 6.58 21.17
N LYS A 243 12.16 7.07 22.41
CA LYS A 243 13.38 7.73 22.90
C LYS A 243 13.81 7.14 24.22
N VAL A 244 15.13 7.00 24.40
CA VAL A 244 15.73 6.60 25.68
C VAL A 244 16.34 7.82 26.34
N ILE A 245 15.77 8.22 27.47
CA ILE A 245 16.26 9.32 28.30
C ILE A 245 17.08 8.75 29.45
N THR A 246 18.27 9.30 29.65
CA THR A 246 19.09 8.96 30.83
C THR A 246 18.92 10.06 31.87
N THR A 247 18.48 9.68 33.08
CA THR A 247 18.28 10.63 34.18
C THR A 247 18.69 10.00 35.50
N THR A 248 18.99 10.85 36.49
CA THR A 248 19.44 10.43 37.81
C THR A 248 18.46 10.97 38.85
N PRO A 249 17.94 10.13 39.77
CA PRO A 249 17.11 10.63 40.85
C PRO A 249 17.82 11.71 41.68
N PRO A 250 17.09 12.70 42.21
CA PRO A 250 17.67 13.67 43.12
C PRO A 250 18.14 12.98 44.42
N PRO A 251 19.11 13.56 45.15
CA PRO A 251 19.50 13.07 46.46
C PRO A 251 18.29 12.82 47.37
N LEU A 252 18.35 11.74 48.13
CA LEU A 252 17.25 11.25 48.95
C LEU A 252 17.76 10.92 50.36
N SER A 253 17.09 11.46 51.36
CA SER A 253 17.32 11.10 52.76
C SER A 253 16.02 10.60 53.38
N TYR A 254 16.11 9.55 54.19
CA TYR A 254 14.99 9.00 54.91
C TYR A 254 15.37 8.52 56.31
N MET A 255 14.58 8.94 57.29
CA MET A 255 14.67 8.55 58.69
C MET A 255 13.40 7.78 59.05
N PRO A 256 13.46 6.46 59.27
CA PRO A 256 12.30 5.67 59.67
C PRO A 256 11.80 6.08 61.05
N LYS A 257 10.49 5.91 61.31
CA LYS A 257 9.93 6.16 62.64
C LYS A 257 10.35 5.04 63.60
N HIS A 258 10.50 5.40 64.87
CA HIS A 258 10.61 4.42 65.95
C HIS A 258 9.35 3.55 66.03
N THR A 259 9.53 2.24 66.14
CA THR A 259 8.44 1.25 66.16
C THR A 259 8.50 0.27 67.33
N GLY A 260 9.60 0.17 68.07
CA GLY A 260 9.73 -0.69 69.25
C GLY A 260 11.04 -0.47 70.02
N GLY A 261 11.08 -0.89 71.29
CA GLY A 261 12.23 -0.72 72.21
C GLY A 261 12.32 0.65 72.89
N ASP A 262 13.51 1.02 73.35
CA ASP A 262 13.75 2.19 74.22
C ASP A 262 14.35 3.41 73.49
N ARG A 263 14.59 3.29 72.18
CA ARG A 263 15.09 4.32 71.24
C ARG A 263 16.62 4.47 71.18
N GLU A 264 17.40 3.70 71.96
CA GLU A 264 18.85 3.84 72.04
C GLU A 264 19.60 2.53 71.72
N TYR A 265 20.39 2.51 70.62
CA TYR A 265 21.11 1.31 70.17
C TYR A 265 22.30 0.89 71.07
N LYS A 266 22.79 1.77 71.97
CA LYS A 266 23.86 1.54 72.96
C LYS A 266 25.11 0.78 72.47
N ARG A 267 25.55 0.95 71.22
CA ARG A 267 26.66 0.19 70.59
C ARG A 267 26.37 -1.30 70.37
N ASN A 268 25.12 -1.72 70.46
CA ASN A 268 24.66 -3.02 69.98
C ASN A 268 24.34 -3.00 68.49
N GLY A 269 24.69 -1.90 67.81
CA GLY A 269 24.36 -1.59 66.42
C GLY A 269 22.86 -1.38 66.22
N PRO A 270 22.47 -0.84 65.07
CA PRO A 270 21.38 -1.43 64.34
C PRO A 270 21.89 -2.35 63.23
N HIS A 271 21.24 -3.51 63.10
CA HIS A 271 21.16 -4.20 61.82
C HIS A 271 20.23 -3.41 60.91
N VAL A 272 20.78 -2.88 59.82
CA VAL A 272 20.10 -1.98 58.89
C VAL A 272 19.83 -2.67 57.56
N THR A 273 18.57 -2.63 57.16
CA THR A 273 18.09 -3.10 55.87
C THR A 273 17.48 -1.93 55.10
N VAL A 274 17.94 -1.71 53.87
CA VAL A 274 17.42 -0.66 52.98
C VAL A 274 16.84 -1.29 51.71
N GLY A 275 15.60 -0.95 51.41
CA GLY A 275 14.93 -1.31 50.16
C GLY A 275 14.64 -0.06 49.32
N VAL A 276 15.02 -0.08 48.05
CA VAL A 276 14.67 0.96 47.09
C VAL A 276 13.83 0.37 45.97
N LYS A 277 12.70 0.99 45.63
CA LYS A 277 11.85 0.55 44.54
C LYS A 277 11.72 1.66 43.52
N VAL A 278 11.95 1.36 42.25
CA VAL A 278 11.71 2.30 41.16
C VAL A 278 10.57 1.79 40.30
N HIS A 279 9.61 2.65 40.03
CA HIS A 279 8.42 2.32 39.26
C HIS A 279 7.94 3.54 38.47
N HIS A 280 6.97 3.36 37.57
CA HIS A 280 6.43 4.45 36.77
C HIS A 280 4.93 4.28 36.53
N ASP A 281 4.26 5.40 36.27
CA ASP A 281 2.96 5.41 35.58
C ASP A 281 3.16 5.76 34.09
N LYS A 282 2.10 6.15 33.38
CA LYS A 282 2.20 6.52 31.95
C LYS A 282 3.09 7.74 31.72
N THR A 283 3.24 8.64 32.67
CA THR A 283 3.86 9.95 32.49
C THR A 283 4.97 10.24 33.47
N LYS A 284 5.06 9.53 34.59
CA LYS A 284 5.96 9.85 35.70
C LYS A 284 6.70 8.63 36.20
N ALA A 285 7.94 8.83 36.60
CA ALA A 285 8.73 7.82 37.30
C ALA A 285 8.98 8.23 38.75
N TYR A 286 8.89 7.25 39.63
CA TYR A 286 8.94 7.41 41.08
C TYR A 286 9.96 6.48 41.72
N ILE A 287 10.48 6.92 42.87
CA ILE A 287 11.36 6.13 43.72
C ILE A 287 10.83 6.05 45.14
N ASP A 288 10.72 4.83 45.66
CA ASP A 288 10.36 4.54 47.04
C ASP A 288 11.61 4.12 47.81
N ILE A 289 11.71 4.54 49.07
CA ILE A 289 12.74 4.08 49.99
C ILE A 289 12.10 3.56 51.27
N CYS A 290 12.49 2.36 51.67
CA CYS A 290 12.13 1.74 52.92
C CYS A 290 13.40 1.44 53.71
N MET A 291 13.34 1.65 55.02
CA MET A 291 14.45 1.35 55.92
C MET A 291 13.92 0.63 57.15
N ARG A 292 14.70 -0.34 57.63
CA ARG A 292 14.52 -1.00 58.91
C ARG A 292 15.88 -0.99 59.61
N ALA A 293 15.91 -0.55 60.85
CA ALA A 293 17.10 -0.55 61.71
C ALA A 293 16.68 -1.19 63.03
N ILE A 294 17.26 -2.33 63.37
CA ILE A 294 16.91 -3.09 64.58
C ILE A 294 18.15 -3.46 65.38
N GLU A 295 18.11 -3.28 66.70
CA GLU A 295 19.18 -3.74 67.58
C GLU A 295 19.47 -5.22 67.39
N THR A 296 20.76 -5.57 67.50
CA THR A 296 21.20 -6.96 67.39
C THR A 296 21.18 -7.70 68.73
N LYS A 297 21.09 -6.98 69.87
CA LYS A 297 21.16 -7.54 71.23
C LYS A 297 20.37 -6.69 72.24
N GLU A 298 19.51 -7.35 73.02
CA GLU A 298 18.69 -6.78 74.11
C GLU A 298 17.77 -5.63 73.68
N ASP A 299 16.65 -5.42 74.41
CA ASP A 299 15.54 -4.46 74.22
C ASP A 299 14.86 -4.29 72.83
N TRP A 300 15.49 -4.81 71.77
CA TRP A 300 15.08 -4.87 70.38
C TRP A 300 14.60 -3.54 69.84
N THR A 301 15.31 -2.44 70.17
CA THR A 301 15.01 -1.13 69.59
C THR A 301 14.96 -1.21 68.07
N GLU A 302 13.83 -0.77 67.51
CA GLU A 302 13.53 -0.86 66.09
C GLU A 302 13.02 0.50 65.58
N ALA A 303 13.60 0.97 64.49
CA ALA A 303 13.05 2.00 63.64
C ALA A 303 12.73 1.43 62.27
N ARG A 304 11.49 1.60 61.80
CA ARG A 304 11.05 1.07 60.50
C ARG A 304 10.05 1.99 59.81
N GLY A 305 10.13 2.02 58.48
CA GLY A 305 9.04 2.52 57.64
C GLY A 305 9.46 2.70 56.19
N CYS A 306 8.58 3.33 55.41
CA CYS A 306 8.87 3.78 54.05
C CYS A 306 8.55 5.26 53.91
N LYS A 307 9.34 5.95 53.08
CA LYS A 307 9.02 7.30 52.63
C LYS A 307 7.97 7.24 51.52
N GLU A 308 7.19 8.31 51.39
CA GLU A 308 6.30 8.47 50.23
C GLU A 308 7.10 8.46 48.91
N PRO A 309 6.53 7.92 47.82
CA PRO A 309 7.16 7.89 46.52
C PRO A 309 7.63 9.29 46.09
N LYS A 310 8.90 9.42 45.74
CA LYS A 310 9.46 10.68 45.21
C LYS A 310 9.49 10.62 43.70
N GLU A 311 8.81 11.56 43.05
CA GLU A 311 8.92 11.75 41.59
C GLU A 311 10.35 12.18 41.23
N PHE A 312 10.92 11.58 40.19
CA PHE A 312 12.22 12.00 39.65
C PHE A 312 12.24 12.21 38.13
N TYR A 313 11.14 11.93 37.44
CA TYR A 313 10.99 12.21 36.01
C TYR A 313 9.52 12.37 35.63
N THR A 314 9.26 13.32 34.72
CA THR A 314 7.98 13.52 34.03
C THR A 314 8.22 13.54 32.52
N ALA A 315 7.49 12.72 31.77
CA ALA A 315 7.53 12.65 30.32
C ALA A 315 6.99 13.96 29.69
N PRO A 316 7.59 14.45 28.60
CA PRO A 316 7.10 15.64 27.89
C PRO A 316 5.66 15.46 27.38
N PRO A 317 4.91 16.56 27.15
CA PRO A 317 3.60 16.49 26.50
C PRO A 317 3.66 15.76 25.15
N GLY A 318 2.71 14.85 24.91
CA GLY A 318 2.69 14.01 23.71
C GLY A 318 3.48 12.70 23.83
N TRP A 319 4.16 12.48 24.97
CA TRP A 319 4.95 11.28 25.23
C TRP A 319 4.46 10.53 26.47
N HIS A 320 4.67 9.21 26.50
CA HIS A 320 4.42 8.37 27.68
C HIS A 320 5.57 7.39 27.93
N ILE A 321 5.77 7.00 29.18
CA ILE A 321 6.79 6.04 29.61
C ILE A 321 6.31 4.62 29.26
N VAL A 322 7.14 3.90 28.51
CA VAL A 322 6.91 2.50 28.13
C VAL A 322 7.90 1.54 28.78
N GLY A 323 8.99 2.07 29.36
CA GLY A 323 9.97 1.24 30.05
C GLY A 323 10.88 2.03 30.97
N LEU A 324 11.39 1.34 31.99
CA LEU A 324 12.37 1.84 32.92
C LEU A 324 13.44 0.76 33.12
N THR A 325 14.71 1.10 32.94
CA THR A 325 15.83 0.17 33.14
C THR A 325 16.93 0.85 33.94
N GLY A 326 17.27 0.27 35.09
CA GLY A 326 18.40 0.69 35.93
C GLY A 326 19.46 -0.40 35.98
N ASN A 327 20.72 0.00 36.07
CA ASN A 327 21.82 -0.95 36.22
C ASN A 327 21.98 -1.34 37.69
N LEU A 328 21.00 -2.10 38.21
CA LEU A 328 21.04 -2.64 39.55
C LEU A 328 22.03 -3.81 39.55
N GLY A 329 23.26 -3.58 39.99
CA GLY A 329 24.29 -4.61 40.12
C GLY A 329 23.75 -5.88 40.76
N LYS A 330 23.91 -7.02 40.07
CA LYS A 330 23.40 -8.37 40.42
C LYS A 330 22.02 -8.39 41.08
N GLY A 331 21.07 -7.86 40.34
CA GLY A 331 19.68 -8.26 40.43
C GLY A 331 18.94 -7.58 39.30
N THR A 332 18.80 -8.25 38.15
CA THR A 332 17.71 -7.91 37.24
C THR A 332 16.43 -8.18 38.02
N LEU A 333 15.90 -7.16 38.70
CA LEU A 333 14.56 -7.21 39.30
C LEU A 333 13.56 -7.23 38.15
N GLU A 334 13.34 -8.42 37.62
CA GLU A 334 12.15 -8.72 36.83
C GLU A 334 10.98 -8.70 37.82
N PHE A 335 10.14 -7.66 37.76
CA PHE A 335 8.91 -7.61 38.56
C PHE A 335 7.98 -8.75 38.16
N LYS A 336 8.13 -9.92 38.78
CA LYS A 336 7.13 -10.99 38.76
C LYS A 336 6.23 -10.79 39.96
N GLN A 337 4.94 -10.54 39.70
CA GLN A 337 3.93 -10.54 40.76
C GLN A 337 4.01 -11.86 41.55
N PRO A 338 3.92 -11.85 42.89
CA PRO A 338 3.98 -13.08 43.65
C PRO A 338 2.83 -14.02 43.28
N ARG A 339 3.16 -15.26 42.90
CA ARG A 339 2.21 -16.30 42.44
C ARG A 339 1.13 -16.69 43.47
N TRP A 340 1.23 -16.20 44.71
CA TRP A 340 0.28 -16.47 45.80
C TRP A 340 -0.79 -15.36 45.94
N CYS A 341 -0.74 -14.29 45.15
CA CYS A 341 -1.77 -13.23 45.11
C CYS A 341 -2.84 -13.42 44.01
N THR A 342 -2.75 -14.45 43.17
CA THR A 342 -3.71 -14.66 42.06
C THR A 342 -5.00 -15.38 42.46
N ALA A 343 -5.16 -15.77 43.72
CA ALA A 343 -6.27 -16.63 44.16
C ALA A 343 -7.33 -15.94 45.05
N LEU A 344 -7.22 -14.64 45.33
CA LEU A 344 -8.19 -13.93 46.19
C LEU A 344 -8.66 -12.59 45.58
N PRO A 345 -9.93 -12.20 45.77
CA PRO A 345 -10.47 -10.93 45.27
C PRO A 345 -9.75 -9.72 45.89
N GLU A 346 -9.59 -8.66 45.08
CA GLU A 346 -8.71 -7.48 45.21
C GLU A 346 -8.72 -6.71 46.55
N ILE A 347 -9.54 -7.06 47.54
CA ILE A 347 -9.86 -6.18 48.67
C ILE A 347 -9.16 -6.57 49.99
N MET A 348 -8.50 -7.74 50.07
CA MET A 348 -8.02 -8.26 51.36
C MET A 348 -6.55 -8.71 51.41
N CYS A 349 -5.67 -8.12 50.60
CA CYS A 349 -4.24 -8.19 50.89
C CYS A 349 -3.85 -6.91 51.64
N PRO A 350 -3.77 -6.89 52.98
CA PRO A 350 -3.12 -5.78 53.66
C PRO A 350 -1.71 -5.71 53.07
N LYS A 351 -1.34 -4.56 52.49
CA LYS A 351 0.00 -4.28 51.98
C LYS A 351 0.99 -4.38 53.15
N ARG A 352 1.32 -5.59 53.56
CA ARG A 352 2.51 -5.87 54.33
C ARG A 352 3.61 -5.73 53.31
N TRP A 353 4.24 -4.56 53.28
CA TRP A 353 5.49 -4.32 52.58
C TRP A 353 6.53 -5.24 53.22
N MET A 354 6.54 -6.49 52.79
CA MET A 354 7.73 -7.30 52.86
C MET A 354 8.70 -6.61 51.92
N ILE A 355 9.86 -6.22 52.45
CA ILE A 355 11.00 -5.87 51.63
C ILE A 355 11.38 -7.22 51.01
N GLU A 356 10.71 -7.60 49.90
CA GLU A 356 10.76 -8.98 49.40
C GLU A 356 12.15 -9.36 48.92
N ASP A 357 13.00 -8.38 48.63
CA ASP A 357 14.45 -8.53 48.63
C ASP A 357 15.08 -7.22 49.13
N PRO A 358 15.83 -7.24 50.25
CA PRO A 358 16.65 -6.08 50.58
C PRO A 358 17.68 -5.89 49.48
N ILE A 359 17.79 -4.66 48.97
CA ILE A 359 18.84 -4.35 47.99
C ILE A 359 20.20 -4.33 48.70
N ILE A 360 20.18 -3.97 49.98
CA ILE A 360 21.37 -3.84 50.83
C ILE A 360 21.01 -4.36 52.22
N ASP A 361 21.85 -5.26 52.73
CA ASP A 361 21.80 -5.76 54.09
C ASP A 361 23.13 -5.45 54.78
N TYR A 362 23.11 -4.66 55.85
CA TYR A 362 24.29 -4.12 56.50
C TYR A 362 24.14 -4.15 58.02
N VAL A 363 25.15 -4.62 58.73
CA VAL A 363 25.21 -4.57 60.19
C VAL A 363 26.24 -3.51 60.55
N ASP A 364 25.77 -2.41 61.14
CA ASP A 364 26.67 -1.38 61.66
C ASP A 364 27.24 -1.86 63.00
N VAL A 365 28.52 -2.24 63.00
CA VAL A 365 29.27 -2.58 64.21
C VAL A 365 30.42 -1.60 64.46
N ASP A 366 30.67 -0.68 63.53
CA ASP A 366 31.77 0.28 63.58
C ASP A 366 31.37 1.58 62.84
N THR A 367 31.04 2.60 63.62
CA THR A 367 30.65 3.96 63.21
C THR A 367 31.69 4.74 62.40
N SER A 368 32.79 4.11 61.97
CA SER A 368 33.85 4.73 61.16
C SER A 368 33.75 4.42 59.65
N ASP A 369 32.86 3.51 59.23
CA ASP A 369 32.66 3.14 57.82
C ASP A 369 31.18 3.22 57.38
N ASP A 370 30.70 4.45 57.20
CA ASP A 370 29.32 4.76 56.81
C ASP A 370 29.13 4.82 55.27
N ASP A 371 30.21 4.72 54.49
CA ASP A 371 30.21 4.96 53.04
C ASP A 371 30.10 3.66 52.24
N HIS A 372 28.94 3.43 51.62
CA HIS A 372 28.71 2.21 50.86
C HIS A 372 28.39 2.49 49.38
N PHE A 373 28.95 1.67 48.49
CA PHE A 373 28.77 1.78 47.04
C PHE A 373 28.09 0.54 46.48
N GLU A 374 26.86 0.70 45.99
CA GLU A 374 26.07 -0.43 45.52
C GLU A 374 25.44 -0.19 44.16
N ALA A 375 24.63 -1.17 43.75
CA ALA A 375 23.77 -1.18 42.57
C ALA A 375 22.99 0.13 42.32
N ILE A 376 22.58 0.82 43.39
CA ILE A 376 21.75 2.02 43.31
C ILE A 376 22.55 3.33 43.33
N GLY A 377 23.80 3.31 43.79
CA GLY A 377 24.61 4.52 43.99
C GLY A 377 25.46 4.49 45.27
N LYS A 378 25.98 5.67 45.64
CA LYS A 378 26.59 5.89 46.96
C LYS A 378 25.50 6.18 47.99
N PHE A 379 25.49 5.45 49.10
CA PHE A 379 24.64 5.73 50.24
C PHE A 379 25.45 5.82 51.53
N VAL A 380 24.90 6.58 52.47
CA VAL A 380 25.46 6.83 53.80
C VAL A 380 24.39 6.49 54.81
N ILE A 381 24.70 5.55 55.71
CA ILE A 381 23.85 5.26 56.87
C ILE A 381 24.45 6.04 58.04
N THR A 382 23.63 6.73 58.81
CA THR A 382 24.09 7.35 60.06
C THR A 382 23.16 6.92 61.17
N GLY A 383 23.69 6.48 62.30
CA GLY A 383 22.91 6.24 63.52
C GLY A 383 23.37 5.02 64.31
N ASP A 384 24.17 5.27 65.34
CA ASP A 384 24.50 4.41 66.50
C ASP A 384 25.33 5.30 67.44
N THR A 385 24.71 6.38 67.92
CA THR A 385 25.36 7.36 68.79
C THR A 385 24.82 7.24 70.21
N SER A 386 25.41 7.93 71.17
CA SER A 386 24.76 8.01 72.48
C SER A 386 23.43 8.80 72.39
N GLY A 387 22.39 8.31 73.07
CA GLY A 387 21.06 8.93 73.19
C GLY A 387 20.02 8.41 72.18
N ASP A 388 18.91 9.13 72.05
CA ASP A 388 17.81 8.80 71.13
C ASP A 388 18.29 8.74 69.67
N ASP A 389 18.49 7.54 69.14
CA ASP A 389 18.88 7.30 67.76
C ASP A 389 17.68 6.84 66.92
N ALA A 390 16.92 5.86 67.43
CA ALA A 390 15.84 5.24 66.69
C ALA A 390 14.71 6.25 66.43
N GLY A 391 14.53 6.60 65.17
CA GLY A 391 13.57 7.60 64.72
C GLY A 391 13.95 9.06 65.01
N VAL A 392 15.20 9.34 65.35
CA VAL A 392 15.71 10.71 65.57
C VAL A 392 17.00 10.99 64.81
N LYS A 393 17.94 10.03 64.79
CA LYS A 393 19.24 10.18 64.11
C LYS A 393 19.49 9.09 63.07
N THR A 394 18.92 7.90 63.28
CA THR A 394 19.10 6.77 62.36
C THR A 394 18.42 7.04 61.03
N GLN A 395 19.23 7.23 59.99
CA GLN A 395 18.75 7.57 58.66
C GLN A 395 19.65 6.98 57.58
N VAL A 396 19.09 6.85 56.39
CA VAL A 396 19.82 6.57 55.16
C VAL A 396 19.81 7.81 54.27
N LYS A 397 20.96 8.15 53.68
CA LYS A 397 21.13 9.17 52.65
C LYS A 397 21.68 8.53 51.38
N ILE A 398 21.11 8.86 50.24
CA ILE A 398 21.57 8.43 48.92
C ILE A 398 21.89 9.71 48.14
N GLU A 399 23.17 9.94 47.87
CA GLU A 399 23.65 11.21 47.30
C GLU A 399 23.99 11.09 45.82
N ASN A 400 24.62 9.97 45.44
CA ASN A 400 25.09 9.75 44.07
C ASN A 400 24.42 8.53 43.46
N TRP A 401 23.20 8.71 43.00
CA TRP A 401 22.46 7.67 42.29
C TRP A 401 23.16 7.27 40.99
N ARG A 402 23.07 5.99 40.63
CA ARG A 402 23.35 5.57 39.27
C ARG A 402 22.25 6.06 38.32
N PRO A 403 22.58 6.43 37.08
CA PRO A 403 21.58 6.88 36.13
C PRO A 403 20.64 5.73 35.72
N TYR A 404 19.37 6.08 35.54
CA TYR A 404 18.32 5.22 34.97
C TYR A 404 18.06 5.59 33.52
N LYS A 405 17.76 4.57 32.72
CA LYS A 405 17.26 4.74 31.34
C LYS A 405 15.74 4.64 31.35
N ILE A 406 15.08 5.65 30.81
CA ILE A 406 13.63 5.73 30.67
C ILE A 406 13.30 5.68 29.19
N THR A 407 12.57 4.67 28.76
CA THR A 407 12.07 4.58 27.40
C THR A 407 10.70 5.26 27.35
N ILE A 408 10.59 6.29 26.52
CA ILE A 408 9.35 7.01 26.24
C ILE A 408 8.92 6.80 24.79
N ARG A 409 7.62 6.86 24.53
CA ARG A 409 7.01 6.69 23.22
C ARG A 409 6.03 7.84 22.93
N GLU A 410 6.04 8.35 21.70
CA GLU A 410 5.04 9.32 21.23
C GLU A 410 3.63 8.69 21.22
N ASN A 411 2.60 9.49 21.52
CA ASN A 411 1.21 9.02 21.59
C ASN A 411 0.58 8.70 20.24
#